data_AF-A0A385SFB3-F1
#
_entry.id   AF-A0A385SFB3-F1
#
_cell.length_a   1.000
_cell.length_b   1.000
_cell.length_c   1.000
_cell.angle_alpha   90.00
_cell.angle_beta   90.00
_cell.angle_gamma   90.00
#
_symmetry.space_group_name_H-M   'P 1'
#
loop_
_entity.id
_entity.type
_entity.pdbx_description
1 polymer ?
#
loop_
_entity_poly.entity_id
_entity_poly.type
_entity_poly.pdbx_seq_one_letter_code
_entity_poly.pdbx_strand_id
1 'polypeptide(L)'
;MKVTKIICLIAYTLAAGALPAQNSVAQDSTGLPGDNFSLEGALEMFKKAGSPQEFERLINTENNGVNNLDLNGDGDIDYIRVIDKRDGDNHAFVLQDAISETESQDIAVVEVERKGNQDVVLQIVGDEDIYGEQLIVEPQSTQASQPEPAAAVAPPVVVNVWGWPAVQYIYGPSYTVWASPWGWGGWPGWWHPWRPWGWHRFYAYCSPYRPYYRVVNYHRVVYAHRMYSPMRSTSVIVRTRTGPAVTHYRYTRAVYHPASSRYVNTRNTVHGTYGRTRTTTYQGTNGRTRTTTYQGTNGRTRTTTFHPTNGRTRTAPVHVTNGRTRTTVVHGTGGRSHASTPHATGGRARSVRAPSHH
;
A
#
# COMPACT_ATOMS: atom_id res chain seq x y z
N MET A 1 -76.75 -15.28 -37.63
CA MET A 1 -75.42 -15.68 -37.08
C MET A 1 -74.69 -14.43 -36.64
N LYS A 2 -74.64 -14.16 -35.33
CA LYS A 2 -73.93 -13.00 -34.76
C LYS A 2 -72.79 -13.56 -33.90
N VAL A 3 -71.56 -13.25 -34.29
CA VAL A 3 -70.34 -13.76 -33.69
C VAL A 3 -69.98 -12.86 -32.50
N THR A 4 -70.16 -13.35 -31.28
CA THR A 4 -69.77 -12.65 -30.06
C THR A 4 -68.28 -12.86 -29.83
N LYS A 5 -67.49 -11.79 -30.02
CA LYS A 5 -66.04 -11.76 -29.75
C LYS A 5 -65.81 -11.70 -28.25
N ILE A 6 -65.17 -12.72 -27.69
CA ILE A 6 -64.66 -12.71 -26.31
C ILE A 6 -63.33 -11.95 -26.30
N ILE A 7 -63.31 -10.79 -25.66
CA ILE A 7 -62.11 -10.00 -25.40
C ILE A 7 -61.51 -10.49 -24.08
N CYS A 8 -60.41 -11.22 -24.15
CA CYS A 8 -59.62 -11.59 -22.97
C CYS A 8 -58.76 -10.39 -22.54
N LEU A 9 -59.12 -9.79 -21.42
CA LEU A 9 -58.35 -8.74 -20.75
C LEU A 9 -57.18 -9.40 -19.99
N ILE A 10 -55.96 -9.31 -20.54
CA ILE A 10 -54.74 -9.76 -19.84
C ILE A 10 -54.31 -8.65 -18.88
N ALA A 11 -54.50 -8.88 -17.57
CA ALA A 11 -54.00 -7.99 -16.54
C ALA A 11 -52.47 -8.19 -16.39
N TYR A 12 -51.70 -7.17 -16.76
CA TYR A 12 -50.25 -7.13 -16.54
C TYR A 12 -50.01 -6.64 -15.11
N THR A 13 -49.79 -7.56 -14.17
CA THR A 13 -49.35 -7.21 -12.81
C THR A 13 -47.89 -6.79 -12.86
N LEU A 14 -47.62 -5.48 -12.70
CA LEU A 14 -46.29 -4.97 -12.39
C LEU A 14 -45.89 -5.50 -11.00
N ALA A 15 -45.10 -6.57 -10.98
CA ALA A 15 -44.35 -6.95 -9.78
C ALA A 15 -43.20 -5.95 -9.62
N ALA A 16 -43.40 -4.94 -8.77
CA ALA A 16 -42.33 -4.09 -8.27
C ALA A 16 -41.41 -4.94 -7.39
N GLY A 17 -40.37 -5.53 -7.99
CA GLY A 17 -39.31 -6.18 -7.24
C GLY A 17 -38.60 -5.15 -6.39
N ALA A 18 -38.67 -5.30 -5.06
CA ALA A 18 -37.80 -4.58 -4.15
C ALA A 18 -36.36 -5.01 -4.46
N LEU A 19 -35.59 -4.13 -5.11
CA LEU A 19 -34.15 -4.31 -5.21
C LEU A 19 -33.60 -4.31 -3.78
N PRO A 20 -32.87 -5.35 -3.32
CA PRO A 20 -32.13 -5.23 -2.08
C PRO A 20 -31.17 -4.04 -2.19
N ALA A 21 -31.40 -3.03 -1.35
CA ALA A 21 -30.43 -1.97 -1.12
C ALA A 21 -29.16 -2.63 -0.58
N GLN A 22 -28.13 -2.75 -1.42
CA GLN A 22 -26.80 -3.10 -0.95
C GLN A 22 -26.36 -1.96 -0.03
N ASN A 23 -26.29 -2.24 1.27
CA ASN A 23 -25.59 -1.41 2.24
C ASN A 23 -24.09 -1.42 1.88
N SER A 24 -23.69 -0.65 0.87
CA SER A 24 -22.32 -0.19 0.76
C SER A 24 -22.13 0.82 1.87
N VAL A 25 -21.43 0.45 2.93
CA VAL A 25 -20.79 1.46 3.78
C VAL A 25 -20.01 2.33 2.82
N ALA A 26 -20.41 3.60 2.67
CA ALA A 26 -19.68 4.54 1.84
C ALA A 26 -18.27 4.60 2.42
N GLN A 27 -17.32 3.97 1.74
CA GLN A 27 -15.92 4.01 2.16
C GLN A 27 -15.45 5.42 1.88
N ASP A 28 -15.10 6.19 2.89
CA ASP A 28 -14.55 7.52 2.69
C ASP A 28 -13.09 7.44 2.21
N SER A 29 -12.65 8.48 1.49
CA SER A 29 -11.24 8.66 1.13
C SER A 29 -10.36 8.62 2.37
N THR A 30 -9.23 7.92 2.27
CA THR A 30 -8.17 7.96 3.28
C THR A 30 -7.41 9.29 3.28
N GLY A 31 -7.56 10.09 2.21
CA GLY A 31 -6.81 11.31 1.97
C GLY A 31 -5.35 11.07 1.58
N LEU A 32 -4.98 9.81 1.30
CA LEU A 32 -3.64 9.41 0.89
C LEU A 32 -3.53 9.29 -0.63
N PRO A 33 -2.32 9.42 -1.21
CA PRO A 33 -2.12 9.22 -2.64
C PRO A 33 -2.59 7.85 -3.13
N GLY A 34 -2.49 6.80 -2.30
CA GLY A 34 -2.96 5.46 -2.65
C GLY A 34 -4.44 5.36 -3.02
N ASP A 35 -5.28 6.31 -2.61
CA ASP A 35 -6.68 6.39 -3.07
C ASP A 35 -6.80 6.65 -4.59
N ASN A 36 -5.73 7.14 -5.21
CA ASN A 36 -5.67 7.53 -6.61
C ASN A 36 -4.95 6.49 -7.50
N PHE A 37 -4.71 5.28 -6.99
CA PHE A 37 -4.21 4.17 -7.80
C PHE A 37 -4.90 2.85 -7.41
N SER A 38 -5.56 2.19 -8.37
CA SER A 38 -6.26 0.93 -8.12
C SER A 38 -5.31 -0.27 -8.27
N LEU A 39 -5.00 -0.93 -7.15
CA LEU A 39 -4.23 -2.18 -7.14
C LEU A 39 -4.99 -3.31 -7.87
N GLU A 40 -6.30 -3.39 -7.67
CA GLU A 40 -7.19 -4.33 -8.36
C GLU A 40 -7.20 -4.07 -9.87
N GLY A 41 -7.31 -2.80 -10.27
CA GLY A 41 -7.24 -2.38 -11.66
C GLY A 41 -5.90 -2.70 -12.31
N ALA A 42 -4.80 -2.52 -11.58
CA ALA A 42 -3.47 -2.90 -12.06
C ALA A 42 -3.36 -4.41 -12.31
N LEU A 43 -3.86 -5.26 -11.39
CA LEU A 43 -3.91 -6.71 -11.63
C LEU A 43 -4.81 -7.08 -12.81
N GLU A 44 -5.93 -6.38 -12.99
CA GLU A 44 -6.81 -6.58 -14.15
C GLU A 44 -6.12 -6.21 -15.47
N MET A 45 -5.32 -5.14 -15.49
CA MET A 45 -4.53 -4.79 -16.67
C MET A 45 -3.40 -5.79 -16.92
N PHE A 46 -2.73 -6.28 -15.87
CA PHE A 46 -1.70 -7.30 -15.99
C PHE A 46 -2.27 -8.62 -16.54
N LYS A 47 -3.46 -9.01 -16.10
CA LYS A 47 -4.22 -10.17 -16.62
C LYS A 47 -4.56 -10.04 -18.11
N LYS A 48 -4.86 -8.83 -18.58
CA LYS A 48 -5.22 -8.55 -19.99
C LYS A 48 -4.01 -8.38 -20.91
N ALA A 49 -2.91 -7.85 -20.38
CA ALA A 49 -1.72 -7.53 -21.16
C ALA A 49 -1.07 -8.79 -21.76
N GLY A 50 -0.58 -8.67 -23.00
CA GLY A 50 0.26 -9.66 -23.67
C GLY A 50 1.73 -9.61 -23.28
N SER A 51 2.18 -8.54 -22.62
CA SER A 51 3.58 -8.33 -22.21
C SER A 51 3.68 -7.26 -21.11
N PRO A 52 4.82 -7.16 -20.39
CA PRO A 52 5.05 -6.07 -19.44
C PRO A 52 4.98 -4.65 -20.05
N GLN A 53 5.41 -4.50 -21.32
CA GLN A 53 5.29 -3.24 -22.05
C GLN A 53 3.82 -2.87 -22.32
N GLU A 54 3.01 -3.85 -22.71
CA GLU A 54 1.59 -3.60 -22.90
C GLU A 54 0.87 -3.33 -21.57
N PHE A 55 1.28 -4.01 -20.50
CA PHE A 55 0.79 -3.74 -19.16
C PHE A 55 1.06 -2.29 -18.75
N GLU A 56 2.27 -1.78 -18.96
CA GLU A 56 2.64 -0.38 -18.75
C GLU A 56 1.75 0.58 -19.54
N ARG A 57 1.46 0.24 -20.81
CA ARG A 57 0.51 1.03 -21.62
C ARG A 57 -0.89 1.04 -21.00
N LEU A 58 -1.40 -0.14 -20.62
CA LEU A 58 -2.76 -0.30 -20.12
C LEU A 58 -3.01 0.43 -18.80
N ILE A 59 -2.06 0.44 -17.86
CA ILE A 59 -2.23 1.17 -16.59
C ILE A 59 -2.24 2.69 -16.78
N ASN A 60 -1.61 3.19 -17.85
CA ASN A 60 -1.54 4.62 -18.20
C ASN A 60 -2.56 5.05 -19.25
N THR A 61 -3.53 4.20 -19.60
CA THR A 61 -4.65 4.58 -20.47
C THR A 61 -5.75 5.23 -19.62
N GLU A 62 -6.13 6.47 -19.95
CA GLU A 62 -7.10 7.29 -19.21
C GLU A 62 -8.38 6.54 -18.83
N ASN A 63 -8.95 5.80 -19.79
CA ASN A 63 -10.24 5.14 -19.63
C ASN A 63 -10.16 3.73 -19.00
N ASN A 64 -9.02 3.34 -18.45
CA ASN A 64 -8.89 2.07 -17.74
C ASN A 64 -9.11 2.20 -16.23
N GLY A 65 -9.20 3.42 -15.68
CA GLY A 65 -9.54 3.58 -14.26
C GLY A 65 -8.54 2.92 -13.31
N VAL A 66 -7.26 3.01 -13.65
CA VAL A 66 -6.18 2.44 -12.84
C VAL A 66 -5.35 3.55 -12.21
N ASN A 67 -4.90 4.51 -13.02
CA ASN A 67 -4.04 5.59 -12.61
C ASN A 67 -4.79 6.93 -12.54
N ASN A 68 -4.71 7.58 -11.38
CA ASN A 68 -5.17 8.94 -11.13
C ASN A 68 -4.15 9.73 -10.28
N LEU A 69 -2.91 9.24 -10.22
CA LEU A 69 -1.86 9.79 -9.35
C LEU A 69 -1.33 11.11 -9.90
N ASP A 70 -1.06 12.04 -8.99
CA ASP A 70 -0.30 13.26 -9.18
C ASP A 70 0.60 13.40 -7.94
N LEU A 71 1.64 12.57 -7.88
CA LEU A 71 2.68 12.54 -6.86
C LEU A 71 3.61 13.74 -6.92
N ASN A 72 3.85 14.30 -8.11
CA ASN A 72 4.74 15.45 -8.29
C ASN A 72 4.06 16.80 -7.89
N GLY A 73 2.74 16.91 -8.02
CA GLY A 73 1.92 18.06 -7.63
C GLY A 73 1.74 19.16 -8.67
N ASP A 74 1.97 18.86 -9.94
CA ASP A 74 1.76 19.81 -11.04
C ASP A 74 0.29 19.89 -11.51
N GLY A 75 -0.57 19.06 -10.93
CA GLY A 75 -2.00 19.00 -11.18
C GLY A 75 -2.38 18.17 -12.40
N ASP A 76 -1.41 17.53 -13.06
CA ASP A 76 -1.62 16.57 -14.13
C ASP A 76 -1.26 15.17 -13.63
N ILE A 77 -1.81 14.13 -14.27
CA ILE A 77 -1.50 12.77 -13.85
C ILE A 77 -0.06 12.38 -14.19
N ASP A 78 0.60 11.70 -13.27
CA ASP A 78 1.94 11.16 -13.47
C ASP A 78 1.91 9.87 -14.29
N TYR A 79 2.92 9.70 -15.14
CA TYR A 79 3.11 8.47 -15.91
C TYR A 79 3.77 7.39 -15.06
N ILE A 80 3.16 6.20 -15.00
CA ILE A 80 3.68 5.09 -14.20
C ILE A 80 4.49 4.15 -15.09
N ARG A 81 5.80 4.12 -14.90
CA ARG A 81 6.67 3.19 -15.61
C ARG A 81 6.74 1.83 -14.90
N VAL A 82 6.96 0.77 -15.68
CA VAL A 82 7.11 -0.60 -15.19
C VAL A 82 8.58 -1.03 -15.30
N ILE A 83 9.13 -1.55 -14.20
CA ILE A 83 10.49 -2.08 -14.16
C ILE A 83 10.44 -3.50 -13.58
N ASP A 84 10.80 -4.50 -14.38
CA ASP A 84 10.94 -5.88 -13.94
C ASP A 84 12.28 -6.10 -13.23
N LYS A 85 12.22 -6.58 -11.99
CA LYS A 85 13.34 -7.17 -11.27
C LYS A 85 13.17 -8.68 -11.25
N ARG A 86 14.22 -9.39 -11.64
CA ARG A 86 14.19 -10.85 -11.79
C ARG A 86 15.31 -11.52 -10.98
N ASP A 87 14.97 -12.61 -10.31
CA ASP A 87 15.92 -13.56 -9.71
C ASP A 87 15.41 -15.00 -9.97
N GLY A 88 16.08 -15.69 -10.88
CA GLY A 88 15.65 -17.01 -11.36
C GLY A 88 14.28 -16.94 -12.04
N ASP A 89 13.29 -17.62 -11.45
CA ASP A 89 11.89 -17.64 -11.90
C ASP A 89 11.00 -16.64 -11.13
N ASN A 90 11.57 -15.84 -10.23
CA ASN A 90 10.82 -14.85 -9.47
C ASN A 90 10.88 -13.49 -10.19
N HIS A 91 9.73 -12.84 -10.33
CA HIS A 91 9.62 -11.51 -10.93
C HIS A 91 8.96 -10.52 -9.99
N ALA A 92 9.42 -9.27 -10.03
CA ALA A 92 8.82 -8.14 -9.32
C ALA A 92 8.71 -6.97 -10.29
N PHE A 93 7.50 -6.74 -10.82
CA PHE A 93 7.21 -5.62 -11.69
C PHE A 93 6.91 -4.40 -10.83
N VAL A 94 7.92 -3.55 -10.65
CA VAL A 94 7.83 -2.30 -9.90
C VAL A 94 7.08 -1.28 -10.73
N LEU A 95 5.97 -0.78 -10.19
CA LEU A 95 5.22 0.36 -10.71
C LEU A 95 5.81 1.62 -10.07
N GLN A 96 6.44 2.45 -10.87
CA GLN A 96 7.25 3.55 -10.38
C GLN A 96 6.88 4.85 -11.09
N ASP A 97 6.93 5.93 -10.33
CA ASP A 97 6.83 7.29 -10.84
C ASP A 97 8.19 7.98 -10.81
N ALA A 98 8.52 8.70 -11.88
CA ALA A 98 9.67 9.58 -11.94
C ALA A 98 9.24 10.97 -11.46
N ILE A 99 9.61 11.33 -10.22
CA ILE A 99 9.16 12.55 -9.55
C ILE A 99 9.97 13.79 -9.99
N SER A 100 11.24 13.57 -10.35
CA SER A 100 12.14 14.58 -10.90
C SER A 100 13.27 13.90 -11.66
N GLU A 101 14.20 14.67 -12.22
CA GLU A 101 15.43 14.14 -12.86
C GLU A 101 16.23 13.20 -11.94
N THR A 102 16.13 13.35 -10.62
CA THR A 102 16.96 12.63 -9.64
C THR A 102 16.17 11.81 -8.63
N GLU A 103 14.85 11.91 -8.61
CA GLU A 103 14.01 11.21 -7.61
C GLU A 103 12.94 10.34 -8.29
N SER A 104 12.70 9.17 -7.71
CA SER A 104 11.64 8.26 -8.14
C SER A 104 10.95 7.65 -6.93
N GLN A 105 9.66 7.35 -7.09
CA GLN A 105 8.82 6.80 -6.05
C GLN A 105 8.17 5.51 -6.52
N ASP A 106 8.37 4.42 -5.77
CA ASP A 106 7.66 3.17 -6.02
C ASP A 106 6.23 3.30 -5.48
N ILE A 107 5.25 2.86 -6.28
CA ILE A 107 3.82 2.94 -5.98
C ILE A 107 3.30 1.60 -5.51
N ALA A 108 3.62 0.55 -6.27
CA ALA A 108 3.23 -0.82 -5.98
C ALA A 108 4.14 -1.78 -6.75
N VAL A 109 4.13 -3.06 -6.36
CA VAL A 109 4.90 -4.11 -7.04
C VAL A 109 4.02 -5.31 -7.31
N VAL A 110 3.94 -5.74 -8.58
CA VAL A 110 3.36 -7.04 -8.92
C VAL A 110 4.44 -8.10 -8.76
N GLU A 111 4.32 -8.88 -7.69
CA GLU A 111 5.22 -9.95 -7.31
C GLU A 111 4.69 -11.28 -7.88
N VAL A 112 5.51 -11.99 -8.65
CA VAL A 112 5.12 -13.22 -9.36
C VAL A 112 6.10 -14.34 -9.02
N GLU A 113 5.56 -15.51 -8.68
CA GLU A 113 6.33 -16.71 -8.38
C GLU A 113 5.79 -17.95 -9.07
N ARG A 114 6.69 -18.68 -9.73
CA ARG A 114 6.44 -20.03 -10.21
C ARG A 114 6.56 -21.03 -9.07
N LYS A 115 5.46 -21.72 -8.75
CA LYS A 115 5.42 -22.76 -7.71
C LYS A 115 5.68 -24.16 -8.27
N GLY A 116 5.46 -24.35 -9.57
CA GLY A 116 5.70 -25.61 -10.25
C GLY A 116 5.51 -25.52 -11.77
N ASN A 117 5.32 -26.68 -12.40
CA ASN A 117 5.02 -26.71 -13.82
C ASN A 117 3.64 -26.12 -14.09
N GLN A 118 3.57 -25.05 -14.88
CA GLN A 118 2.34 -24.33 -15.20
C GLN A 118 1.53 -23.89 -13.97
N ASP A 119 2.21 -23.67 -12.84
CA ASP A 119 1.63 -23.21 -11.59
C ASP A 119 2.34 -21.94 -11.15
N VAL A 120 1.64 -20.81 -11.31
CA VAL A 120 2.15 -19.48 -11.01
C VAL A 120 1.13 -18.77 -10.14
N VAL A 121 1.62 -18.09 -9.12
CA VAL A 121 0.83 -17.23 -8.25
C VAL A 121 1.42 -15.82 -8.28
N LEU A 122 0.58 -14.82 -8.03
CA LEU A 122 1.01 -13.45 -7.89
C LEU A 122 0.25 -12.70 -6.80
N GLN A 123 0.86 -11.63 -6.32
CA GLN A 123 0.27 -10.63 -5.45
C GLN A 123 0.74 -9.26 -5.94
N ILE A 124 -0.07 -8.22 -5.73
CA ILE A 124 0.40 -6.83 -5.84
C ILE A 124 0.53 -6.24 -4.44
N VAL A 125 1.66 -5.59 -4.18
CA VAL A 125 1.98 -4.97 -2.89
C VAL A 125 2.05 -3.47 -3.08
N GLY A 126 1.07 -2.75 -2.55
CA GLY A 126 1.05 -1.29 -2.49
C GLY A 126 2.07 -0.75 -1.48
N ASP A 127 2.74 0.32 -1.87
CA ASP A 127 3.80 0.96 -1.09
C ASP A 127 3.26 1.64 0.18
N GLU A 128 3.94 1.43 1.31
CA GLU A 128 3.46 1.94 2.61
C GLU A 128 3.46 3.46 2.74
N ASP A 129 4.28 4.19 1.98
CA ASP A 129 4.32 5.65 1.98
C ASP A 129 3.28 6.26 1.01
N ILE A 130 2.66 5.42 0.18
CA ILE A 130 1.57 5.78 -0.73
C ILE A 130 0.22 5.41 -0.13
N TYR A 131 0.07 4.19 0.39
CA TYR A 131 -1.18 3.65 0.96
C TYR A 131 -1.30 3.82 2.47
N GLY A 132 -0.25 4.32 3.13
CA GLY A 132 -0.20 4.49 4.59
C GLY A 132 0.14 3.21 5.35
N GLU A 133 -0.02 2.05 4.72
CA GLU A 133 0.46 0.76 5.19
C GLU A 133 0.75 -0.15 3.99
N GLN A 134 1.42 -1.27 4.22
CA GLN A 134 1.56 -2.29 3.20
C GLN A 134 0.19 -2.90 2.88
N LEU A 135 -0.33 -2.63 1.68
CA LEU A 135 -1.59 -3.18 1.19
C LEU A 135 -1.29 -4.30 0.20
N ILE A 136 -1.77 -5.52 0.47
CA ILE A 136 -1.52 -6.68 -0.39
C ILE A 136 -2.84 -7.09 -1.03
N VAL A 137 -2.86 -7.20 -2.36
CA VAL A 137 -4.03 -7.63 -3.12
C VAL A 137 -3.67 -8.85 -3.95
N GLU A 138 -4.58 -9.83 -4.00
CA GLU A 138 -4.42 -11.04 -4.81
C GLU A 138 -5.70 -11.37 -5.59
N PRO A 139 -5.59 -12.08 -6.73
CA PRO A 139 -6.77 -12.55 -7.46
C PRO A 139 -7.59 -13.53 -6.62
N GLN A 140 -8.91 -13.48 -6.76
CA GLN A 140 -9.84 -14.42 -6.14
C GLN A 140 -10.72 -15.10 -7.19
N SER A 141 -11.12 -16.35 -6.93
CA SER A 141 -12.12 -17.01 -7.76
C SER A 141 -13.50 -16.38 -7.52
N THR A 142 -14.24 -16.13 -8.58
CA THR A 142 -15.61 -15.60 -8.52
C THR A 142 -16.65 -16.62 -8.04
N GLN A 143 -16.23 -17.83 -7.64
CA GLN A 143 -17.11 -18.86 -7.07
C GLN A 143 -17.46 -18.57 -5.60
N ALA A 144 -17.97 -17.37 -5.34
CA ALA A 144 -18.71 -17.05 -4.13
C ALA A 144 -20.12 -16.59 -4.52
N SER A 145 -20.80 -17.40 -5.33
CA SER A 145 -22.22 -17.24 -5.68
C SER A 145 -23.03 -18.39 -5.07
N GLN A 146 -22.79 -18.70 -3.80
CA GLN A 146 -23.72 -19.44 -2.97
C GLN A 146 -23.39 -19.12 -1.50
N PRO A 147 -24.37 -18.74 -0.67
CA PRO A 147 -24.18 -18.74 0.77
C PRO A 147 -24.00 -20.20 1.19
N GLU A 148 -22.74 -20.62 1.31
CA GLU A 148 -22.39 -21.88 1.99
C GLU A 148 -23.03 -21.84 3.39
N PRO A 149 -23.74 -22.92 3.82
CA PRO A 149 -24.19 -23.02 5.19
C PRO A 149 -22.98 -22.86 6.12
N ALA A 150 -23.19 -22.25 7.29
CA ALA A 150 -22.19 -21.72 8.22
C ALA A 150 -21.19 -22.74 8.84
N ALA A 151 -20.91 -23.86 8.18
CA ALA A 151 -20.20 -25.01 8.71
C ALA A 151 -19.12 -25.54 7.75
N ALA A 152 -18.34 -24.68 7.09
CA ALA A 152 -16.95 -24.94 6.70
C ALA A 152 -16.40 -23.69 5.99
N VAL A 153 -15.54 -22.92 6.66
CA VAL A 153 -14.73 -21.92 5.93
C VAL A 153 -13.69 -22.70 5.14
N ALA A 154 -14.00 -23.07 3.90
CA ALA A 154 -13.01 -23.61 2.99
C ALA A 154 -11.86 -22.59 2.87
N PRO A 155 -10.58 -23.03 2.86
CA PRO A 155 -9.48 -22.11 2.71
C PRO A 155 -9.64 -21.34 1.38
N PRO A 156 -9.32 -20.05 1.36
CA PRO A 156 -9.49 -19.24 0.15
C PRO A 156 -8.70 -19.85 -1.00
N VAL A 157 -9.39 -20.13 -2.12
CA VAL A 157 -8.78 -20.72 -3.32
C VAL A 157 -7.70 -19.77 -3.84
N VAL A 158 -6.51 -20.33 -4.07
CA VAL A 158 -5.39 -19.63 -4.72
C VAL A 158 -5.60 -19.72 -6.22
N VAL A 159 -5.57 -18.57 -6.89
CA VAL A 159 -5.75 -18.51 -8.34
C VAL A 159 -4.42 -18.79 -9.02
N ASN A 160 -4.35 -19.87 -9.81
CA ASN A 160 -3.24 -20.10 -10.73
C ASN A 160 -3.36 -19.13 -11.91
N VAL A 161 -2.36 -18.28 -12.09
CA VAL A 161 -2.33 -17.23 -13.11
C VAL A 161 -1.52 -17.61 -14.35
N TRP A 162 -1.07 -18.88 -14.46
CA TRP A 162 -0.28 -19.35 -15.61
C TRP A 162 -0.90 -19.02 -16.98
N GLY A 163 -2.24 -19.06 -17.09
CA GLY A 163 -2.96 -18.76 -18.33
C GLY A 163 -3.03 -17.29 -18.71
N TRP A 164 -2.49 -16.37 -17.91
CA TRP A 164 -2.49 -14.94 -18.23
C TRP A 164 -1.43 -14.66 -19.29
N PRO A 165 -1.74 -13.91 -20.37
CA PRO A 165 -0.80 -13.73 -21.47
C PRO A 165 0.54 -13.10 -21.04
N ALA A 166 0.53 -12.07 -20.18
CA ALA A 166 1.74 -11.49 -19.62
C ALA A 166 2.58 -12.49 -18.80
N VAL A 167 1.93 -13.42 -18.09
CA VAL A 167 2.61 -14.47 -17.32
C VAL A 167 3.27 -15.47 -18.27
N GLN A 168 2.57 -15.92 -19.30
CA GLN A 168 3.16 -16.79 -20.33
C GLN A 168 4.33 -16.11 -21.05
N TYR A 169 4.20 -14.81 -21.32
CA TYR A 169 5.23 -14.01 -21.97
C TYR A 169 6.53 -13.99 -21.15
N ILE A 170 6.46 -13.72 -19.84
CA ILE A 170 7.65 -13.55 -19.00
C ILE A 170 8.40 -14.89 -18.74
N TYR A 171 7.69 -16.02 -18.78
CA TYR A 171 8.30 -17.35 -18.72
C TYR A 171 8.63 -17.92 -20.11
N GLY A 172 8.45 -17.13 -21.17
CA GLY A 172 8.81 -17.49 -22.52
C GLY A 172 10.33 -17.51 -22.72
N PRO A 173 10.85 -18.32 -23.65
CA PRO A 173 12.30 -18.50 -23.84
C PRO A 173 13.03 -17.24 -24.33
N SER A 174 12.32 -16.30 -24.95
CA SER A 174 12.88 -15.07 -25.50
C SER A 174 12.69 -13.85 -24.60
N TYR A 175 12.11 -14.00 -23.41
CA TYR A 175 11.85 -12.87 -22.54
C TYR A 175 13.15 -12.32 -21.94
N THR A 176 13.33 -11.02 -22.12
CA THR A 176 14.32 -10.22 -21.39
C THR A 176 13.58 -9.27 -20.48
N VAL A 177 14.13 -9.02 -19.28
CA VAL A 177 13.51 -8.14 -18.28
C VAL A 177 13.08 -6.81 -18.90
N TRP A 178 11.80 -6.47 -18.74
CA TRP A 178 11.28 -5.19 -19.17
C TRP A 178 11.76 -4.09 -18.23
N ALA A 179 12.50 -3.13 -18.77
CA ALA A 179 12.78 -1.88 -18.09
C ALA A 179 12.23 -0.76 -18.97
N SER A 180 11.19 -0.08 -18.49
CA SER A 180 10.61 1.06 -19.21
C SER A 180 11.71 2.04 -19.65
N PRO A 181 11.72 2.47 -20.92
CA PRO A 181 12.69 3.44 -21.40
C PRO A 181 12.33 4.89 -20.98
N TRP A 182 11.17 5.08 -20.35
CA TRP A 182 10.64 6.40 -20.02
C TRP A 182 11.09 6.87 -18.64
N GLY A 183 11.23 8.19 -18.51
CA GLY A 183 11.71 8.85 -17.30
C GLY A 183 11.20 10.27 -17.22
N TRP A 184 11.75 11.05 -16.28
CA TRP A 184 11.32 12.44 -16.08
C TRP A 184 11.36 13.25 -17.38
N GLY A 185 10.23 13.82 -17.77
CA GLY A 185 10.08 14.65 -18.97
C GLY A 185 10.19 13.91 -20.31
N GLY A 186 10.43 12.59 -20.29
CA GLY A 186 10.57 11.75 -21.48
C GLY A 186 9.46 10.71 -21.52
N TRP A 187 8.36 11.04 -22.18
CA TRP A 187 7.15 10.22 -22.24
C TRP A 187 6.94 9.53 -23.59
N PRO A 188 6.24 8.39 -23.62
CA PRO A 188 5.85 7.78 -24.88
C PRO A 188 4.97 8.71 -25.71
N GLY A 189 5.19 8.78 -27.03
CA GLY A 189 4.40 9.64 -27.92
C GLY A 189 2.91 9.29 -28.03
N TRP A 190 2.47 8.13 -27.53
CA TRP A 190 1.07 7.75 -27.45
C TRP A 190 0.38 8.22 -26.16
N TRP A 191 1.16 8.65 -25.16
CA TRP A 191 0.65 9.09 -23.87
C TRP A 191 0.62 10.62 -23.81
N HIS A 192 -0.41 11.14 -23.16
CA HIS A 192 -0.48 12.54 -22.76
C HIS A 192 -1.08 12.61 -21.35
N PRO A 193 -0.68 13.60 -20.55
CA PRO A 193 -1.31 13.80 -19.25
C PRO A 193 -2.77 14.22 -19.39
N TRP A 194 -3.53 14.03 -18.32
CA TRP A 194 -4.86 14.59 -18.12
C TRP A 194 -5.01 15.06 -16.66
N ARG A 195 -6.08 15.80 -16.36
CA ARG A 195 -6.35 16.26 -14.99
C ARG A 195 -6.87 15.10 -14.12
N PRO A 196 -6.32 14.88 -12.90
CA PRO A 196 -6.85 13.88 -11.99
C PRO A 196 -8.35 14.07 -11.75
N TRP A 197 -9.09 12.98 -11.77
CA TRP A 197 -10.49 12.96 -11.42
C TRP A 197 -10.67 13.14 -9.91
N GLY A 198 -11.76 13.79 -9.51
CA GLY A 198 -12.15 13.83 -8.11
C GLY A 198 -12.37 12.43 -7.53
N TRP A 199 -11.99 12.24 -6.27
CA TRP A 199 -11.95 10.93 -5.61
C TRP A 199 -13.22 10.08 -5.81
N HIS A 200 -14.42 10.65 -5.59
CA HIS A 200 -15.68 9.91 -5.73
C HIS A 200 -15.86 9.32 -7.14
N ARG A 201 -15.49 10.09 -8.17
CA ARG A 201 -15.60 9.65 -9.57
C ARG A 201 -14.60 8.54 -9.85
N PHE A 202 -13.34 8.72 -9.47
CA PHE A 202 -12.31 7.71 -9.66
C PHE A 202 -12.64 6.40 -8.90
N TYR A 203 -13.01 6.51 -7.62
CA TYR A 203 -13.39 5.39 -6.77
C TYR A 203 -14.58 4.60 -7.34
N ALA A 204 -15.60 5.28 -7.88
CA ALA A 204 -16.71 4.61 -8.55
C ALA A 204 -16.28 3.92 -9.85
N TYR A 205 -15.39 4.56 -10.62
CA TYR A 205 -14.90 4.04 -11.89
C TYR A 205 -14.04 2.77 -11.74
N CYS A 206 -13.28 2.65 -10.65
CA CYS A 206 -12.49 1.46 -10.31
C CYS A 206 -13.33 0.28 -9.77
N SER A 207 -14.59 0.53 -9.40
CA SER A 207 -15.43 -0.48 -8.73
C SER A 207 -15.62 -1.80 -9.47
N PRO A 208 -15.65 -1.87 -10.82
CA PRO A 208 -15.79 -3.13 -11.54
C PRO A 208 -14.67 -4.14 -11.28
N TYR A 209 -13.49 -3.70 -10.81
CA TYR A 209 -12.36 -4.60 -10.54
C TYR A 209 -12.50 -5.35 -9.20
N ARG A 210 -13.12 -4.72 -8.19
CA ARG A 210 -13.15 -5.21 -6.81
C ARG A 210 -13.71 -6.63 -6.63
N PRO A 211 -14.73 -7.10 -7.38
CA PRO A 211 -15.23 -8.46 -7.21
C PRO A 211 -14.21 -9.56 -7.54
N TYR A 212 -13.18 -9.26 -8.33
CA TYR A 212 -12.22 -10.25 -8.85
C TYR A 212 -10.90 -10.32 -8.06
N TYR A 213 -10.68 -9.37 -7.16
CA TYR A 213 -9.44 -9.24 -6.39
C TYR A 213 -9.77 -8.98 -4.93
N ARG A 214 -8.98 -9.54 -4.01
CA ARG A 214 -9.20 -9.38 -2.57
C ARG A 214 -7.96 -8.82 -1.89
N VAL A 215 -8.18 -7.99 -0.88
CA VAL A 215 -7.14 -7.57 0.05
C VAL A 215 -6.81 -8.74 0.98
N VAL A 216 -5.52 -9.03 1.13
CA VAL A 216 -4.99 -10.01 2.08
C VAL A 216 -3.95 -9.38 2.98
N ASN A 217 -3.63 -10.07 4.06
CA ASN A 217 -2.74 -9.58 5.10
C ASN A 217 -1.49 -10.47 5.24
N TYR A 218 -1.21 -11.33 4.28
CA TYR A 218 -0.07 -12.23 4.27
C TYR A 218 0.58 -12.30 2.89
N HIS A 219 1.89 -12.54 2.90
CA HIS A 219 2.67 -12.77 1.69
C HIS A 219 2.63 -14.25 1.32
N ARG A 220 2.12 -14.54 0.12
CA ARG A 220 2.20 -15.87 -0.52
C ARG A 220 3.38 -15.95 -1.48
N VAL A 221 3.79 -14.78 -1.98
CA VAL A 221 4.91 -14.57 -2.91
C VAL A 221 6.10 -14.04 -2.10
N VAL A 222 6.84 -14.94 -1.45
CA VAL A 222 7.84 -14.57 -0.42
C VAL A 222 9.22 -14.27 -1.00
N TYR A 223 9.63 -14.99 -2.04
CA TYR A 223 10.93 -14.86 -2.70
C TYR A 223 10.99 -13.58 -3.55
N ALA A 224 9.97 -13.30 -4.38
CA ALA A 224 9.92 -12.06 -5.14
C ALA A 224 9.87 -10.85 -4.20
N HIS A 225 9.06 -10.92 -3.13
CA HIS A 225 9.03 -9.88 -2.10
C HIS A 225 10.40 -9.63 -1.46
N ARG A 226 11.08 -10.70 -1.04
CA ARG A 226 12.42 -10.62 -0.41
C ARG A 226 13.46 -10.05 -1.36
N MET A 227 13.39 -10.39 -2.65
CA MET A 227 14.27 -9.87 -3.69
C MET A 227 14.03 -8.37 -3.91
N TYR A 228 12.76 -7.94 -4.02
CA TYR A 228 12.42 -6.54 -4.29
C TYR A 228 12.63 -5.62 -3.07
N SER A 229 12.22 -6.03 -1.88
CA SER A 229 12.18 -5.18 -0.67
C SER A 229 13.45 -4.33 -0.41
N PRO A 230 14.69 -4.84 -0.54
CA PRO A 230 15.89 -4.03 -0.33
C PRO A 230 16.16 -3.00 -1.45
N MET A 231 15.49 -3.09 -2.60
CA MET A 231 15.67 -2.22 -3.78
C MET A 231 14.61 -1.11 -3.88
N ARG A 232 13.68 -1.05 -2.93
CA ARG A 232 12.58 -0.07 -2.87
C ARG A 232 13.11 1.37 -2.97
N SER A 233 12.54 2.16 -3.88
CA SER A 233 12.80 3.59 -4.07
C SER A 233 11.75 4.46 -3.40
N THR A 234 12.19 5.55 -2.78
CA THR A 234 11.30 6.56 -2.22
C THR A 234 11.81 7.96 -2.55
N SER A 235 10.88 8.89 -2.79
CA SER A 235 11.18 10.28 -3.07
C SER A 235 11.08 11.13 -1.80
N VAL A 236 12.04 12.04 -1.63
CA VAL A 236 12.00 13.04 -0.56
C VAL A 236 10.90 14.06 -0.81
N ILE A 237 10.68 14.44 -2.08
CA ILE A 237 9.59 15.32 -2.50
C ILE A 237 8.24 14.71 -2.09
N VAL A 238 7.97 13.48 -2.53
CA VAL A 238 6.70 12.79 -2.20
C VAL A 238 6.55 12.65 -0.69
N ARG A 239 7.56 12.10 -0.01
CA ARG A 239 7.52 11.89 1.44
C ARG A 239 7.29 13.17 2.24
N THR A 240 7.85 14.30 1.80
CA THR A 240 7.66 15.59 2.46
C THR A 240 6.24 16.09 2.27
N ARG A 241 5.69 15.94 1.06
CA ARG A 241 4.34 16.38 0.70
C ARG A 241 3.25 15.54 1.36
N THR A 242 3.39 14.21 1.35
CA THR A 242 2.37 13.26 1.82
C THR A 242 2.54 12.88 3.28
N GLY A 243 3.73 13.12 3.86
CA GLY A 243 4.09 12.71 5.22
C GLY A 243 3.11 13.11 6.33
N PRO A 244 2.57 14.35 6.35
CA PRO A 244 1.55 14.74 7.33
C PRO A 244 0.28 13.89 7.23
N ALA A 245 -0.24 13.65 6.02
CA ALA A 245 -1.44 12.85 5.78
C ALA A 245 -1.20 11.37 6.16
N VAL A 246 -0.08 10.79 5.74
CA VAL A 246 0.33 9.42 6.10
C VAL A 246 0.46 9.27 7.63
N THR A 247 1.05 10.25 8.31
CA THR A 247 1.18 10.24 9.77
C THR A 247 -0.18 10.29 10.45
N HIS A 248 -1.08 11.15 9.95
CA HIS A 248 -2.44 11.25 10.48
C HIS A 248 -3.21 9.94 10.29
N TYR A 249 -3.16 9.37 9.09
CA TYR A 249 -3.79 8.08 8.78
C TYR A 249 -3.30 6.94 9.68
N ARG A 250 -1.97 6.79 9.80
CA ARG A 250 -1.38 5.74 10.66
C ARG A 250 -1.78 5.94 12.14
N TYR A 251 -1.91 7.19 12.58
CA TYR A 251 -2.37 7.50 13.93
C TYR A 251 -3.84 7.14 14.14
N THR A 252 -4.74 7.63 13.30
CA THR A 252 -6.19 7.38 13.43
C THR A 252 -6.47 5.89 13.36
N ARG A 253 -5.91 5.19 12.37
CA ARG A 253 -6.09 3.75 12.21
C ARG A 253 -5.66 2.96 13.44
N ALA A 254 -4.55 3.33 14.06
CA ALA A 254 -4.05 2.63 15.24
C ALA A 254 -4.84 2.93 16.53
N VAL A 255 -5.59 4.03 16.57
CA VAL A 255 -6.50 4.38 17.68
C VAL A 255 -7.85 3.67 17.51
N TYR A 256 -8.42 3.68 16.30
CA TYR A 256 -9.77 3.16 16.05
C TYR A 256 -9.82 1.65 15.70
N HIS A 257 -8.72 1.07 15.18
CA HIS A 257 -8.66 -0.35 14.81
C HIS A 257 -7.44 -1.07 15.44
N PRO A 258 -7.39 -1.20 16.79
CA PRO A 258 -6.23 -1.71 17.51
C PRO A 258 -5.90 -3.18 17.18
N ALA A 259 -6.88 -3.97 16.73
CA ALA A 259 -6.69 -5.38 16.34
C ALA A 259 -5.87 -5.57 15.03
N SER A 260 -5.72 -4.51 14.22
CA SER A 260 -4.89 -4.53 13.00
C SER A 260 -3.43 -4.11 13.25
N SER A 261 -3.14 -3.54 14.42
CA SER A 261 -1.82 -3.05 14.81
C SER A 261 -0.92 -4.24 15.17
N ARG A 262 -0.27 -4.82 14.17
CA ARG A 262 0.73 -5.88 14.39
C ARG A 262 1.84 -5.31 15.28
N TYR A 263 2.22 -6.10 16.26
CA TYR A 263 3.30 -5.84 17.20
C TYR A 263 4.64 -5.62 16.46
N VAL A 264 4.93 -4.37 16.05
CA VAL A 264 6.21 -4.05 15.41
C VAL A 264 7.29 -3.96 16.48
N ASN A 265 8.03 -5.05 16.66
CA ASN A 265 9.25 -5.06 17.47
C ASN A 265 10.42 -4.55 16.58
N THR A 266 10.41 -3.26 16.23
CA THR A 266 11.49 -2.66 15.42
C THR A 266 12.77 -2.56 16.24
N ARG A 267 13.65 -3.56 16.16
CA ARG A 267 15.07 -3.40 16.56
C ARG A 267 15.85 -2.83 15.39
N ASN A 268 15.77 -1.52 15.17
CA ASN A 268 16.69 -0.84 14.25
C ASN A 268 17.89 -0.34 15.03
N THR A 269 19.03 -1.02 14.89
CA THR A 269 20.34 -0.51 15.34
C THR A 269 20.85 0.46 14.29
N VAL A 270 20.92 1.74 14.62
CA VAL A 270 21.43 2.78 13.71
C VAL A 270 22.82 3.19 14.18
N HIS A 271 23.84 2.91 13.36
CA HIS A 271 25.19 3.45 13.51
C HIS A 271 25.39 4.57 12.49
N GLY A 272 25.85 5.75 12.93
CA GLY A 272 26.13 6.85 12.02
C GLY A 272 27.11 7.84 12.63
N THR A 273 28.16 8.16 11.88
CA THR A 273 29.27 9.05 12.30
C THR A 273 28.98 10.53 12.01
N TYR A 274 28.04 10.82 11.09
CA TYR A 274 27.54 12.17 10.79
C TYR A 274 26.10 12.06 10.24
N GLY A 275 25.11 12.74 10.84
CA GLY A 275 23.74 12.70 10.33
C GLY A 275 22.62 13.16 11.28
N ARG A 276 21.43 13.40 10.71
CA ARG A 276 20.19 13.72 11.42
C ARG A 276 19.26 12.51 11.40
N THR A 277 19.15 11.79 12.52
CA THR A 277 18.27 10.62 12.65
C THR A 277 16.98 10.98 13.39
N ARG A 278 15.83 10.63 12.79
CA ARG A 278 14.50 10.73 13.40
C ARG A 278 13.86 9.35 13.47
N THR A 279 13.54 8.90 14.68
CA THR A 279 12.86 7.62 14.91
C THR A 279 11.55 7.89 15.64
N THR A 280 10.43 7.43 15.06
CA THR A 280 9.11 7.47 15.66
C THR A 280 8.63 6.04 15.85
N THR A 281 8.27 5.64 17.07
CA THR A 281 7.77 4.30 17.38
C THR A 281 6.37 4.43 18.01
N TYR A 282 5.40 3.68 17.48
CA TYR A 282 4.03 3.59 17.97
C TYR A 282 3.69 2.13 18.34
N GLN A 283 2.92 1.93 19.40
CA GLN A 283 2.38 0.63 19.82
C GLN A 283 0.91 0.78 20.24
N GLY A 284 0.09 -0.26 20.07
CA GLY A 284 -1.30 -0.31 20.54
C GLY A 284 -1.45 -0.65 22.04
N THR A 285 -2.70 -0.66 22.52
CA THR A 285 -3.11 -0.89 23.92
C THR A 285 -2.52 -2.19 24.49
N ASN A 286 -2.02 -2.15 25.74
CA ASN A 286 -1.39 -3.28 26.47
C ASN A 286 -0.03 -3.80 25.94
N GLY A 287 0.69 -3.05 25.10
CA GLY A 287 2.02 -3.44 24.58
C GLY A 287 3.22 -3.12 25.51
N ARG A 288 4.32 -3.87 25.33
CA ARG A 288 5.65 -3.55 25.89
C ARG A 288 6.55 -2.97 24.80
N THR A 289 6.98 -1.72 24.93
CA THR A 289 7.87 -1.05 23.95
C THR A 289 9.31 -0.99 24.45
N ARG A 290 10.27 -1.47 23.63
CA ARG A 290 11.72 -1.25 23.82
C ARG A 290 12.29 -0.54 22.61
N THR A 291 12.74 0.70 22.77
CA THR A 291 13.40 1.48 21.70
C THR A 291 14.92 1.32 21.77
N THR A 292 15.62 1.35 20.63
CA THR A 292 17.04 1.00 20.45
C THR A 292 18.04 1.98 21.08
N THR A 293 19.25 1.47 21.36
CA THR A 293 20.47 2.22 21.72
C THR A 293 21.03 2.92 20.47
N TYR A 294 21.29 4.23 20.55
CA TYR A 294 22.02 4.97 19.50
C TYR A 294 23.40 5.38 20.03
N GLN A 295 24.44 5.13 19.23
CA GLN A 295 25.81 5.60 19.44
C GLN A 295 26.28 6.35 18.20
N GLY A 296 26.64 7.62 18.35
CA GLY A 296 27.14 8.44 17.25
C GLY A 296 27.94 9.65 17.71
N THR A 297 28.75 10.19 16.82
CA THR A 297 29.59 11.37 17.01
C THR A 297 29.04 12.50 16.12
N ASN A 298 29.07 13.77 16.55
CA ASN A 298 28.72 14.94 15.72
C ASN A 298 27.34 14.88 15.00
N GLY A 299 26.25 14.50 15.69
CA GLY A 299 24.91 14.31 15.09
C GLY A 299 23.72 14.93 15.85
N ARG A 300 22.55 15.01 15.19
CA ARG A 300 21.28 15.44 15.81
C ARG A 300 20.24 14.32 15.80
N THR A 301 19.94 13.77 16.97
CA THR A 301 19.01 12.64 17.12
C THR A 301 17.71 13.07 17.81
N ARG A 302 16.56 12.73 17.21
CA ARG A 302 15.22 12.92 17.82
C ARG A 302 14.47 11.59 17.84
N THR A 303 14.15 11.13 19.05
CA THR A 303 13.33 9.94 19.27
C THR A 303 12.00 10.37 19.90
N THR A 304 10.90 9.98 19.27
CA THR A 304 9.54 10.19 19.80
C THR A 304 8.84 8.85 19.95
N THR A 305 8.40 8.53 21.16
CA THR A 305 7.66 7.29 21.45
C THR A 305 6.27 7.65 21.93
N PHE A 306 5.24 7.10 21.28
CA PHE A 306 3.83 7.29 21.64
C PHE A 306 3.25 5.97 22.15
N HIS A 307 2.48 6.04 23.24
CA HIS A 307 1.83 4.87 23.83
C HIS A 307 0.40 5.18 24.31
N PRO A 308 -0.65 4.47 23.80
CA PRO A 308 -2.01 4.51 24.31
C PRO A 308 -2.20 3.56 25.51
N THR A 309 -3.20 3.84 26.34
CA THR A 309 -3.60 3.20 27.62
C THR A 309 -2.98 1.83 28.03
N ASN A 310 -2.58 1.72 29.32
CA ASN A 310 -2.17 0.49 30.03
C ASN A 310 -0.89 -0.30 29.59
N GLY A 311 0.08 0.27 28.87
CA GLY A 311 1.34 -0.45 28.54
C GLY A 311 2.60 0.00 29.27
N ARG A 312 3.72 -0.70 29.00
CA ARG A 312 5.04 -0.46 29.62
C ARG A 312 6.09 -0.04 28.58
N THR A 313 6.64 1.17 28.72
CA THR A 313 7.66 1.70 27.80
C THR A 313 9.02 1.80 28.48
N ARG A 314 10.07 1.28 27.83
CA ARG A 314 11.47 1.49 28.23
C ARG A 314 12.29 2.00 27.05
N THR A 315 12.70 3.26 27.12
CA THR A 315 13.66 3.82 26.14
C THR A 315 15.07 3.38 26.51
N ALA A 316 15.86 2.85 25.57
CA ALA A 316 17.29 2.57 25.81
C ALA A 316 18.10 3.88 25.94
N PRO A 317 19.28 3.85 26.60
CA PRO A 317 20.17 5.00 26.65
C PRO A 317 20.63 5.40 25.24
N VAL A 318 20.69 6.71 25.01
CA VAL A 318 21.25 7.32 23.80
C VAL A 318 22.56 7.99 24.18
N HIS A 319 23.65 7.62 23.50
CA HIS A 319 24.98 8.18 23.74
C HIS A 319 25.42 8.98 22.50
N VAL A 320 25.70 10.27 22.67
CA VAL A 320 26.21 11.12 21.58
C VAL A 320 27.43 11.90 22.01
N THR A 321 28.48 11.91 21.20
CA THR A 321 29.66 12.76 21.40
C THR A 321 29.55 13.98 20.48
N ASN A 322 29.71 15.20 21.00
CA ASN A 322 29.66 16.47 20.26
C ASN A 322 28.38 16.69 19.41
N GLY A 323 27.20 16.33 19.94
CA GLY A 323 25.93 16.41 19.20
C GLY A 323 24.71 16.80 20.04
N ARG A 324 23.52 16.79 19.45
CA ARG A 324 22.25 17.13 20.13
C ARG A 324 21.24 16.00 20.11
N THR A 325 20.83 15.56 21.30
CA THR A 325 19.84 14.48 21.46
C THR A 325 18.58 14.98 22.14
N ARG A 326 17.42 14.60 21.61
CA ARG A 326 16.12 14.78 22.28
C ARG A 326 15.32 13.49 22.27
N THR A 327 14.95 13.03 23.46
CA THR A 327 14.01 11.93 23.68
C THR A 327 12.69 12.51 24.16
N THR A 328 11.58 12.17 23.50
CA THR A 328 10.22 12.54 23.91
C THR A 328 9.39 11.28 24.08
N VAL A 329 8.86 11.06 25.28
CA VAL A 329 7.92 9.97 25.57
C VAL A 329 6.55 10.58 25.85
N VAL A 330 5.56 10.16 25.07
CA VAL A 330 4.15 10.55 25.23
C VAL A 330 3.37 9.33 25.67
N HIS A 331 2.58 9.46 26.74
CA HIS A 331 1.84 8.37 27.35
C HIS A 331 0.37 8.73 27.51
N GLY A 332 -0.51 7.74 27.30
CA GLY A 332 -1.92 7.77 27.69
C GLY A 332 -2.16 7.25 29.10
N THR A 333 -3.44 7.18 29.48
CA THR A 333 -3.91 6.87 30.84
C THR A 333 -3.53 5.45 31.30
N GLY A 334 -3.03 5.28 32.54
CA GLY A 334 -2.78 3.96 33.14
C GLY A 334 -1.48 3.22 32.75
N GLY A 335 -0.61 3.79 31.91
CA GLY A 335 0.68 3.17 31.51
C GLY A 335 1.88 3.47 32.43
N ARG A 336 2.88 2.58 32.48
CA ARG A 336 4.18 2.81 33.16
C ARG A 336 5.28 3.13 32.15
N SER A 337 5.95 4.28 32.28
CA SER A 337 7.06 4.67 31.39
C SER A 337 8.37 4.92 32.14
N HIS A 338 9.47 4.42 31.58
CA HIS A 338 10.84 4.77 31.97
C HIS A 338 11.56 5.37 30.75
N ALA A 339 11.84 6.67 30.83
CA ALA A 339 12.75 7.34 29.91
C ALA A 339 14.16 7.28 30.48
N SER A 340 15.07 6.59 29.80
CA SER A 340 16.50 6.69 30.14
C SER A 340 16.99 8.10 29.79
N THR A 341 17.77 8.70 30.68
CA THR A 341 18.38 10.02 30.43
C THR A 341 19.37 9.88 29.27
N PRO A 342 19.21 10.64 28.16
CA PRO A 342 20.21 10.66 27.11
C PRO A 342 21.51 11.26 27.66
N HIS A 343 22.65 10.65 27.33
CA HIS A 343 23.97 11.14 27.72
C HIS A 343 24.66 11.77 26.50
N ALA A 344 25.17 12.99 26.66
CA ALA A 344 25.94 13.67 25.64
C ALA A 344 27.27 14.17 26.21
N THR A 345 28.39 13.77 25.60
CA THR A 345 29.72 14.30 25.91
C THR A 345 30.02 15.43 24.92
N GLY A 346 30.21 16.67 25.37
CA GLY A 346 30.47 17.82 24.48
C GLY A 346 29.27 18.32 23.66
N GLY A 347 28.03 18.01 24.07
CA GLY A 347 26.80 18.32 23.34
C GLY A 347 25.57 18.61 24.22
N ARG A 348 24.37 18.76 23.62
CA ARG A 348 23.11 19.05 24.35
C ARG A 348 22.17 17.84 24.40
N ALA A 349 21.83 17.38 25.59
CA ALA A 349 20.85 16.31 25.83
C ALA A 349 19.54 16.88 26.43
N ARG A 350 18.37 16.43 25.94
CA ARG A 350 17.06 16.75 26.53
C ARG A 350 16.15 15.52 26.57
N SER A 351 15.60 15.23 27.74
CA SER A 351 14.49 14.29 27.90
C SER A 351 13.20 15.05 28.18
N VAL A 352 12.10 14.69 27.52
CA VAL A 352 10.77 15.26 27.76
C VAL A 352 9.79 14.13 27.94
N ARG A 353 9.06 14.15 29.04
CA ARG A 353 7.88 13.30 29.25
C ARG A 353 6.66 14.21 29.13
N ALA A 354 5.82 13.98 28.14
CA ALA A 354 4.60 14.76 27.94
C ALA A 354 3.36 13.92 28.27
N PRO A 355 2.38 14.46 28.99
CA PRO A 355 1.04 13.88 29.04
C PRO A 355 0.36 14.02 27.67
N SER A 356 -0.51 13.09 27.30
CA SER A 356 -1.41 13.27 26.17
C SER A 356 -2.38 14.41 26.49
N HIS A 357 -2.43 15.45 25.64
CA HIS A 357 -3.52 16.41 25.67
C HIS A 357 -4.76 15.73 25.07
N HIS A 358 -5.88 15.84 25.79
CA HIS A 358 -7.20 15.34 25.41
C HIS A 358 -7.73 16.06 24.17
#